data_AF-A0A3G1KZC6-F1
#
_entry.id   AF-A0A3G1KZC6-F1
#
_cell.length_a   1.000
_cell.length_b   1.000
_cell.length_c   1.000
_cell.angle_alpha   90.00
_cell.angle_beta   90.00
_cell.angle_gamma   90.00
#
_symmetry.space_group_name_H-M   'P 1'
#
loop_
_entity.id
_entity.type
_entity.pdbx_description
1 polymer ?
#
loop_
_entity_poly.entity_id
_entity_poly.type
_entity_poly.pdbx_seq_one_letter_code
_entity_poly.pdbx_strand_id
1 'polypeptide(L)'
;MTMENSEVIKTMVGRLNLMMNLLQAVKTDSPLGRTLRVLIHLSWENEKQPLKGQIEYEDLLTLSEDIAQNDLEESLNYLLSNGIISIHYQNK
;
A
#
# COMPACT_ATOMS: atom_id res chain seq x y z
N MET A 1 20.35 -13.08 25.00
CA MET A 1 19.82 -12.78 23.66
C MET A 1 20.99 -12.29 22.83
N THR A 2 21.27 -12.87 21.66
CA THR A 2 22.30 -12.33 20.77
C THR A 2 21.80 -11.02 20.16
N MET A 3 22.73 -10.11 19.83
CA MET A 3 22.40 -8.81 19.21
C MET A 3 21.60 -8.98 17.92
N GLU A 4 21.87 -10.05 17.17
CA GLU A 4 21.16 -10.47 15.96
C GLU A 4 19.67 -10.82 16.21
N ASN A 5 19.38 -11.57 17.28
CA ASN A 5 17.99 -11.90 17.63
C ASN A 5 17.18 -10.65 18.02
N SER A 6 17.83 -9.65 18.60
CA SER A 6 17.18 -8.38 18.97
C SER A 6 16.74 -7.60 17.72
N GLU A 7 17.57 -7.52 16.69
CA GLU A 7 17.26 -6.82 15.44
C GLU A 7 16.16 -7.51 14.62
N VAL A 8 16.14 -8.85 14.61
CA VAL A 8 15.07 -9.63 13.99
C VAL A 8 13.73 -9.36 14.69
N ILE A 9 13.71 -9.41 16.03
CA ILE A 9 12.49 -9.15 16.81
C ILE A 9 11.99 -7.72 16.59
N LYS A 10 12.87 -6.71 16.60
CA LYS A 10 12.50 -5.31 16.31
C LYS A 10 11.87 -5.17 14.93
N THR A 11 12.44 -5.84 13.92
CA THR A 11 11.91 -5.83 12.56
C THR A 11 10.51 -6.45 12.50
N MET A 12 10.31 -7.58 13.18
CA MET A 12 9.00 -8.24 13.26
C MET A 12 7.95 -7.34 13.94
N VAL A 13 8.30 -6.72 15.07
CA VAL A 13 7.42 -5.79 15.78
C VAL A 13 7.08 -4.59 14.89
N GLY A 14 8.05 -4.04 14.17
CA GLY A 14 7.82 -2.95 13.21
C GLY A 14 6.81 -3.33 12.12
N ARG A 15 6.93 -4.54 11.54
CA ARG A 15 5.97 -5.04 10.55
C ARG A 15 4.57 -5.28 11.12
N LEU A 16 4.47 -5.80 12.33
CA LEU A 16 3.18 -5.99 13.01
C LEU A 16 2.49 -4.65 13.27
N ASN A 17 3.24 -3.65 13.74
CA ASN A 17 2.70 -2.30 13.96
C ASN A 17 2.22 -1.66 12.66
N LEU A 18 2.98 -1.80 11.57
CA LEU A 18 2.58 -1.34 10.25
C LEU A 18 1.27 -2.01 9.80
N MET A 19 1.17 -3.33 9.94
CA MET A 19 -0.04 -4.07 9.58
C MET A 19 -1.26 -3.63 10.41
N MET A 20 -1.10 -3.42 11.72
CA MET A 20 -2.17 -2.89 12.56
C MET A 20 -2.62 -1.49 12.11
N ASN A 21 -1.68 -0.60 11.76
CA ASN A 21 -2.00 0.75 11.27
C ASN A 21 -2.78 0.71 9.96
N LEU A 22 -2.38 -0.16 9.02
CA LEU A 22 -3.07 -0.34 7.75
C LEU A 22 -4.49 -0.91 7.95
N LEU A 23 -4.65 -1.91 8.82
CA LEU A 23 -5.96 -2.46 9.16
C LEU A 23 -6.86 -1.41 9.82
N GLN A 24 -6.29 -0.55 10.68
CA GLN A 24 -7.03 0.55 11.29
C GLN A 24 -7.45 1.59 10.25
N ALA A 25 -6.57 1.95 9.31
CA ALA A 25 -6.89 2.85 8.21
C ALA A 25 -8.07 2.32 7.36
N VAL A 26 -8.04 1.02 7.03
CA VAL A 26 -9.15 0.33 6.35
C VAL A 26 -10.42 0.38 7.19
N LYS A 27 -10.34 0.12 8.50
CA LYS A 27 -11.51 0.14 9.39
C LYS A 27 -12.15 1.53 9.51
N THR A 28 -11.35 2.60 9.52
CA THR A 28 -11.83 3.99 9.66
C THR A 28 -12.22 4.63 8.34
N ASP A 29 -12.09 3.91 7.23
CA ASP A 29 -12.37 4.43 5.89
C ASP A 29 -11.55 5.68 5.52
N SER A 30 -10.33 5.77 6.07
CA SER A 30 -9.43 6.88 5.77
C SER A 30 -9.00 6.85 4.30
N PRO A 31 -8.47 7.96 3.74
CA PRO A 31 -7.95 7.95 2.37
C PRO A 31 -6.93 6.82 2.12
N LEU A 32 -6.04 6.56 3.08
CA LEU A 32 -5.11 5.42 3.02
C LEU A 32 -5.84 4.08 2.99
N GLY A 33 -6.88 3.92 3.82
CA GLY A 33 -7.69 2.71 3.86
C GLY A 33 -8.42 2.44 2.55
N ARG A 34 -9.03 3.48 1.97
CA ARG A 34 -9.72 3.40 0.67
C ARG A 34 -8.75 3.10 -0.47
N THR A 35 -7.60 3.78 -0.51
CA THR A 35 -6.50 3.48 -1.44
C THR A 35 -6.07 2.02 -1.34
N LEU A 36 -5.87 1.51 -0.12
CA LEU A 36 -5.45 0.12 0.09
C LEU A 36 -6.51 -0.88 -0.39
N ARG A 37 -7.80 -0.61 -0.20
CA ARG A 37 -8.88 -1.48 -0.70
C ARG A 37 -8.88 -1.55 -2.23
N VAL A 38 -8.71 -0.43 -2.92
CA VAL A 38 -8.63 -0.39 -4.39
C VAL A 38 -7.45 -1.22 -4.88
N LEU A 39 -6.26 -1.02 -4.29
CA LEU A 39 -5.06 -1.78 -4.65
C LEU A 39 -5.22 -3.28 -4.39
N ILE A 40 -5.83 -3.66 -3.27
CA ILE A 40 -6.12 -5.06 -2.94
C ILE A 40 -7.11 -5.65 -3.95
N HIS A 41 -8.19 -4.94 -4.27
CA HIS A 41 -9.18 -5.37 -5.26
C HIS A 41 -8.53 -5.60 -6.63
N LEU A 42 -7.75 -4.63 -7.11
CA LEU A 42 -6.97 -4.74 -8.35
C LEU A 42 -5.98 -5.91 -8.31
N SER A 43 -5.37 -6.19 -7.15
CA SER A 43 -4.46 -7.33 -7.02
C SER A 43 -5.16 -8.69 -7.08
N TRP A 44 -6.38 -8.79 -6.56
CA TRP A 44 -7.18 -10.01 -6.62
C TRP A 44 -7.69 -10.28 -8.03
N GLU A 45 -8.14 -9.27 -8.77
CA GLU A 45 -8.58 -9.46 -10.16
C GLU A 45 -7.46 -9.95 -11.08
N ASN A 46 -6.20 -9.69 -10.71
CA ASN A 46 -5.00 -10.09 -11.44
C ASN A 46 -4.39 -11.41 -10.93
N GLU A 47 -5.20 -12.28 -10.30
CA GLU A 47 -4.93 -13.50 -9.50
C GLU A 47 -3.79 -14.47 -9.95
N LYS A 48 -3.15 -14.28 -11.10
CA LYS A 48 -2.05 -15.10 -11.62
C LYS A 48 -0.71 -14.37 -11.77
N GLN A 49 -0.65 -13.05 -11.56
CA GLN A 49 0.62 -12.31 -11.57
C GLN A 49 0.58 -11.21 -10.48
N PRO A 50 1.71 -10.90 -9.81
CA PRO A 50 1.81 -9.61 -9.11
C PRO A 50 1.36 -8.53 -10.11
N LEU A 51 0.67 -7.47 -9.66
CA LEU A 51 0.26 -6.32 -10.49
C LEU A 51 1.44 -5.83 -11.36
N LYS A 52 1.63 -6.51 -12.48
CA LYS A 52 2.56 -6.24 -13.57
C LYS A 52 1.81 -5.53 -14.69
N GLY A 53 0.50 -5.32 -14.52
CA GLY A 53 -0.25 -4.33 -15.25
C GLY A 53 0.25 -2.96 -14.82
N GLN A 54 0.61 -2.14 -15.80
CA GLN A 54 0.72 -0.71 -15.61
C GLN A 54 -0.66 -0.22 -15.20
N ILE A 55 -0.84 0.14 -13.93
CA ILE A 55 -2.02 0.89 -13.53
C ILE A 55 -1.63 2.35 -13.66
N GLU A 56 -2.33 3.09 -14.51
CA GLU A 56 -2.13 4.52 -14.61
C GLU A 56 -2.68 5.20 -13.36
N TYR A 57 -2.04 6.30 -12.94
CA TYR A 57 -2.49 7.05 -11.77
C TYR A 57 -3.94 7.55 -11.93
N GLU A 58 -4.35 7.89 -13.16
CA GLU A 58 -5.71 8.33 -13.49
C GLU A 58 -6.74 7.21 -13.29
N ASP A 59 -6.38 5.95 -13.58
CA ASP A 59 -7.23 4.80 -13.31
C ASP A 59 -7.41 4.60 -11.80
N LEU A 60 -6.33 4.75 -11.02
CA LEU A 60 -6.42 4.68 -9.55
C LEU A 60 -7.30 5.77 -8.98
N LEU A 61 -7.19 7.01 -9.50
CA LEU A 61 -8.02 8.13 -9.06
C LEU A 61 -9.50 7.88 -9.37
N THR A 62 -9.79 7.30 -10.54
CA THR A 62 -11.16 6.96 -10.95
C THR A 62 -11.74 5.84 -10.10
N LEU A 63 -10.98 4.79 -9.81
CA LEU A 63 -11.42 3.66 -8.98
C LEU A 63 -11.52 4.01 -7.49
N SER A 64 -10.80 5.04 -7.07
CA SER A 64 -10.78 5.54 -5.70
C SER A 64 -11.83 6.62 -5.49
N GLU A 65 -13.04 6.44 -6.04
CA GLU A 65 -14.16 7.39 -5.93
C GLU A 65 -14.21 8.02 -4.52
N ASP A 66 -14.31 9.36 -4.47
CA ASP A 66 -14.27 10.20 -3.26
C ASP A 66 -12.92 10.35 -2.52
N ILE A 67 -11.78 9.93 -3.10
CA ILE A 67 -10.45 10.31 -2.60
C ILE A 67 -9.94 11.53 -3.36
N ALA A 68 -9.55 12.59 -2.63
CA ALA A 68 -8.90 13.74 -3.25
C ALA A 68 -7.53 13.33 -3.82
N GLN A 69 -7.14 13.91 -4.96
CA GLN A 69 -5.87 13.59 -5.63
C GLN A 69 -4.66 13.66 -4.68
N ASN A 70 -4.58 14.71 -3.86
CA ASN A 70 -3.49 14.88 -2.88
C ASN A 70 -3.48 13.76 -1.82
N ASP A 71 -4.65 13.33 -1.35
CA ASP A 71 -4.76 12.27 -0.35
C ASP A 71 -4.38 10.91 -0.94
N LEU A 72 -4.70 10.68 -2.22
CA LEU A 72 -4.29 9.49 -2.95
C LEU A 72 -2.77 9.47 -3.13
N GLU A 73 -2.17 10.61 -3.51
CA GLU A 73 -0.72 10.74 -3.64
C GLU A 73 0.00 10.52 -2.31
N GLU A 74 -0.48 11.12 -1.22
CA GLU A 74 0.06 10.90 0.13
C GLU A 74 -0.04 9.43 0.53
N SER A 75 -1.19 8.79 0.26
CA SER A 75 -1.41 7.38 0.55
C SER A 75 -0.46 6.46 -0.22
N LEU A 76 -0.25 6.72 -1.52
CA LEU A 76 0.69 5.95 -2.35
C LEU A 76 2.13 6.14 -1.87
N ASN A 77 2.53 7.37 -1.52
CA ASN A 77 3.85 7.65 -0.97
C ASN A 77 4.08 6.97 0.39
N TYR A 78 3.06 6.93 1.24
CA TYR A 78 3.10 6.19 2.50
C TYR A 78 3.30 4.69 2.26
N LEU A 79 2.55 4.08 1.33
CA LEU A 79 2.66 2.66 1.01
C LEU A 79 4.02 2.31 0.37
N LEU A 80 4.54 3.18 -0.50
CA LEU A 80 5.84 3.03 -1.15
C LEU A 80 6.99 3.10 -0.13
N SER A 81 6.99 4.12 0.73
CA SER A 81 8.05 4.32 1.75
C SER A 81 8.10 3.20 2.79
N ASN A 82 6.97 2.53 3.04
CA ASN A 82 6.90 1.38 3.93
C ASN A 82 7.11 0.02 3.21
N GLY A 83 7.43 0.04 1.90
CA GLY A 83 7.72 -1.16 1.12
C GLY A 83 6.51 -2.08 0.91
N ILE A 84 5.29 -1.55 0.97
CA ILE A 84 4.05 -2.28 0.70
C ILE A 84 3.80 -2.41 -0.79
N ILE A 85 4.09 -1.35 -1.55
CA ILE A 85 3.99 -1.31 -3.02
C ILE A 85 5.33 -0.90 -3.62
N SER A 86 5.51 -1.20 -4.90
CA SER A 86 6.64 -0.73 -5.71
C SER A 86 6.13 -0.12 -7.00
N ILE A 87 6.54 1.11 -7.31
CA ILE A 87 6.16 1.82 -8.55
C ILE A 87 7.33 1.74 -9.53
N HIS A 88 7.06 1.28 -10.75
CA HIS A 88 8.03 1.23 -11.85
C HIS A 88 7.61 2.19 -12.95
N TYR A 89 8.35 3.29 -13.12
CA TYR A 89 8.14 4.21 -14.24
C TYR A 89 8.67 3.57 -15.52
N GLN A 90 7.81 3.37 -16.52
CA GLN A 90 8.26 3.12 -17.89
C GLN A 90 8.33 4.46 -18.62
N ASN A 91 9.55 4.95 -18.85
CA ASN A 91 9.76 6.05 -19.77
C ASN A 91 9.44 5.55 -21.19
N LYS A 92 8.43 6.16 -21.83
CA LYS A 92 8.21 6.05 -23.27
C LYS A 92 9.32 6.77 -24.04
#